data_AF-A0A969GND4-F1
#
_entry.id   AF-A0A969GND4-F1
#
_cell.length_a   1.000
_cell.length_b   1.000
_cell.length_c   1.000
_cell.angle_alpha   90.00
_cell.angle_beta   90.00
_cell.angle_gamma   90.00
#
_symmetry.space_group_name_H-M   'P 1'
#
loop_
_entity.id
_entity.type
_entity.pdbx_description
1 polymer ?
#
loop_
_entity_poly.entity_id
_entity_poly.type
_entity_poly.pdbx_seq_one_letter_code
_entity_poly.pdbx_strand_id
1 'polypeptide(L)'
;MIIGGMGMLTSFPVRGGPGWGITRLADEIQSNLHPFVATRSEIARSPEEARPPNTPEIGSANWPSNGAQLQTDPAASASYPSDPSADIPWQQPFSGVGDIQAAFNDARAAENGMIGAVIQPMTLPSQSLWNAMDDGERALWLINQERSGRGLAPFHGVESNVTAVAQAWAEWLLAHNAFDHNADGSSPYLRMDANPVIAACRDPLQVSENLFFVGTTYSQGNALPIEYAVYTWMYDDKKYGWGHRHALLWTPLNENSGPGDREGLIGIGHARGGYVNPFDGNFYPIT
;
A
#
# COMPACT_ATOMS: atom_id res chain seq x y z
N MET A 1 3.24 -13.74 -0.83
CA MET A 1 3.00 -12.49 -1.58
C MET A 1 3.05 -11.34 -0.61
N ILE A 2 3.75 -10.25 -0.96
CA ILE A 2 3.95 -9.09 -0.11
C ILE A 2 3.51 -7.85 -0.88
N ILE A 3 2.61 -7.08 -0.28
CA ILE A 3 2.21 -5.75 -0.75
C ILE A 3 2.83 -4.77 0.23
N GLY A 4 3.78 -4.00 -0.26
CA GLY A 4 4.35 -2.87 0.48
C GLY A 4 3.85 -1.60 -0.14
N GLY A 5 3.29 -0.69 0.65
CA GLY A 5 3.01 0.63 0.14
C GLY A 5 2.23 1.49 1.09
N MET A 6 2.88 2.55 1.59
CA MET A 6 2.24 3.87 1.65
C MET A 6 3.24 5.02 1.85
N GLY A 7 4.27 5.16 1.02
CA GLY A 7 5.04 6.39 1.04
C GLY A 7 4.17 7.54 0.52
N MET A 8 3.82 8.51 1.36
CA MET A 8 2.99 9.61 0.90
C MET A 8 3.87 10.77 0.41
N LEU A 9 3.59 11.23 -0.81
CA LEU A 9 4.25 12.37 -1.45
C LEU A 9 3.21 13.43 -1.78
N THR A 10 3.58 14.69 -1.61
CA THR A 10 2.57 15.75 -1.55
C THR A 10 2.68 16.72 -2.73
N SER A 11 3.86 17.02 -3.31
CA SER A 11 3.96 17.60 -4.67
C SER A 11 5.39 17.93 -5.13
N PHE A 12 5.57 18.13 -6.45
CA PHE A 12 6.70 18.89 -7.01
C PHE A 12 6.36 20.39 -7.08
N PRO A 13 7.28 21.31 -6.71
CA PRO A 13 7.06 22.72 -6.98
C PRO A 13 7.10 22.99 -8.48
N VAL A 14 5.96 23.40 -9.06
CA VAL A 14 5.94 24.05 -10.37
C VAL A 14 6.67 25.39 -10.23
N ARG A 15 7.94 25.44 -10.63
CA ARG A 15 8.66 26.72 -10.75
C ARG A 15 7.95 27.57 -11.80
N GLY A 16 7.26 28.59 -11.32
CA GLY A 16 6.63 29.62 -12.15
C GLY A 16 7.66 30.32 -13.04
N GLY A 17 7.48 30.15 -14.35
CA GLY A 17 8.03 31.01 -15.39
C GLY A 17 6.89 31.38 -16.35
N PRO A 18 6.74 32.65 -16.76
CA PRO A 18 5.62 33.06 -17.59
C PRO A 18 5.84 32.57 -19.03
N GLY A 19 4.92 31.73 -19.52
CA GLY A 19 4.75 31.47 -20.95
C GLY A 19 5.31 30.16 -21.48
N TRP A 20 4.75 29.03 -21.05
CA TRP A 20 4.67 27.82 -21.89
C TRP A 20 3.26 27.23 -21.73
N GLY A 21 2.47 27.35 -22.80
CA GLY A 21 1.08 26.95 -22.83
C GLY A 21 0.88 25.44 -22.68
N ILE A 22 -0.13 25.11 -21.90
CA ILE A 22 -0.72 23.79 -21.70
C ILE A 22 -1.34 23.33 -23.02
N THR A 23 -0.58 22.63 -23.89
CA THR A 23 -1.18 21.87 -25.01
C THR A 23 -0.33 20.72 -25.56
N ARG A 24 0.64 20.17 -24.81
CA ARG A 24 1.32 18.91 -25.20
C ARG A 24 1.79 18.14 -23.97
N LEU A 25 0.86 17.38 -23.37
CA LEU A 25 1.17 16.30 -22.44
C LEU A 25 0.03 15.24 -22.40
N ALA A 26 -0.77 15.20 -23.48
CA ALA A 26 -1.80 14.18 -23.69
C ALA A 26 -1.55 13.30 -24.94
N ASP A 27 -0.51 13.60 -25.75
CA ASP A 27 -0.25 12.91 -27.04
C ASP A 27 1.03 12.07 -27.08
N GLU A 28 1.70 11.81 -25.94
CA GLU A 28 2.94 11.02 -25.90
C GLU A 28 2.83 9.77 -25.01
N ILE A 29 1.67 9.09 -25.07
CA ILE A 29 1.47 7.73 -24.54
C ILE A 29 1.29 6.70 -25.68
N GLN A 30 1.47 7.07 -26.95
CA GLN A 30 1.29 6.15 -28.10
C GLN A 30 2.53 5.76 -28.92
N SER A 31 3.75 6.02 -28.47
CA SER A 31 4.91 5.43 -29.17
C SER A 31 6.09 5.16 -28.24
N ASN A 32 6.15 3.94 -27.70
CA ASN A 32 7.40 3.21 -27.43
C ASN A 32 7.09 1.73 -27.11
N LEU A 33 6.58 1.02 -28.12
CA LEU A 33 6.65 -0.44 -28.17
C LEU A 33 7.92 -0.80 -28.96
N HIS A 34 9.00 -1.15 -28.27
CA HIS A 34 10.03 -2.02 -28.83
C HIS A 34 10.56 -3.00 -27.79
N PRO A 35 10.89 -4.24 -28.21
CA PRO A 35 10.99 -5.39 -27.32
C PRO A 35 12.38 -5.48 -26.68
N PHE A 36 12.43 -5.66 -25.36
CA PHE A 36 13.63 -6.10 -24.68
C PHE A 36 13.77 -7.62 -24.85
N VAL A 37 14.73 -8.04 -25.66
CA VAL A 37 15.15 -9.44 -25.81
C VAL A 37 16.13 -9.74 -24.67
N ALA A 38 15.70 -10.51 -23.67
CA ALA A 38 16.60 -11.10 -22.69
C ALA A 38 17.08 -12.46 -23.19
N THR A 39 18.35 -12.54 -23.59
CA THR A 39 19.02 -13.81 -23.91
C THR A 39 19.38 -14.58 -22.64
N ARG A 40 18.97 -15.85 -22.59
CA ARG A 40 19.41 -16.87 -21.63
C ARG A 40 20.94 -16.94 -21.53
N SER A 41 21.45 -17.01 -20.29
CA SER A 41 22.73 -17.67 -19.99
C SER A 41 22.55 -18.59 -18.80
N GLU A 42 22.94 -19.84 -19.01
CA GLU A 42 23.02 -20.92 -18.03
C GLU A 42 24.09 -20.62 -16.98
N ILE A 43 23.82 -20.88 -15.69
CA ILE A 43 24.84 -21.30 -14.71
C ILE A 43 24.25 -22.37 -13.78
N ALA A 44 25.07 -23.40 -13.55
CA ALA A 44 24.78 -24.71 -12.95
C ALA A 44 24.63 -24.73 -11.41
N ARG A 45 24.31 -25.94 -10.92
CA ARG A 45 23.90 -26.37 -9.56
C ARG A 45 24.96 -26.19 -8.43
N SER A 46 24.43 -25.95 -7.21
CA SER A 46 24.77 -26.34 -5.80
C SER A 46 25.97 -27.26 -5.50
N PRO A 47 26.53 -27.35 -4.25
CA PRO A 47 25.78 -27.38 -2.96
C PRO A 47 26.42 -26.77 -1.68
N GLU A 48 25.63 -26.83 -0.60
CA GLU A 48 26.01 -27.16 0.80
C GLU A 48 25.88 -26.05 1.88
N GLU A 49 24.72 -26.08 2.54
CA GLU A 49 24.49 -26.17 4.00
C GLU A 49 25.50 -25.54 4.99
N ALA A 50 25.07 -24.46 5.66
CA ALA A 50 25.47 -24.14 7.02
C ALA A 50 24.36 -23.36 7.74
N ARG A 51 23.68 -24.02 8.70
CA ARG A 51 22.77 -23.39 9.69
C ARG A 51 23.59 -22.62 10.74
N PRO A 52 23.21 -21.39 11.13
CA PRO A 52 23.55 -20.86 12.45
C PRO A 52 22.39 -21.05 13.46
N PRO A 53 22.70 -21.08 14.78
CA PRO A 53 21.79 -21.50 15.82
C PRO A 53 20.97 -20.35 16.45
N ASN A 54 19.78 -20.71 16.94
CA ASN A 54 18.96 -20.07 17.99
C ASN A 54 18.99 -18.53 18.11
N THR A 55 17.92 -17.88 17.64
CA THR A 55 17.50 -16.55 18.10
C THR A 55 16.38 -16.66 19.15
N PRO A 56 16.32 -15.73 20.13
CA PRO A 56 15.42 -15.79 21.28
C PRO A 56 14.00 -15.34 20.92
N GLU A 57 13.03 -15.79 21.72
CA GLU A 57 11.66 -15.25 21.75
C GLU A 57 11.66 -13.72 21.92
N ILE A 58 11.07 -13.01 20.96
CA ILE A 58 10.59 -11.62 21.09
C ILE A 58 9.24 -11.65 20.34
N GLY A 59 8.08 -11.54 20.99
CA GLY A 59 7.69 -10.44 21.86
C GLY A 59 6.87 -9.48 21.00
N SER A 60 5.57 -9.38 21.30
CA SER A 60 4.57 -8.52 20.67
C SER A 60 5.15 -7.19 20.18
N ALA A 61 4.80 -6.79 18.94
CA ALA A 61 5.11 -5.47 18.41
C ALA A 61 4.46 -4.37 19.28
N ASN A 62 5.21 -3.89 20.28
CA ASN A 62 4.94 -2.63 20.94
C ASN A 62 5.51 -1.52 20.05
N TRP A 63 4.63 -0.67 19.54
CA TRP A 63 4.99 0.61 18.94
C TRP A 63 5.92 1.39 19.89
N PRO A 64 7.10 1.86 19.44
CA PRO A 64 7.94 2.70 20.26
C PRO A 64 7.31 4.09 20.40
N SER A 65 6.91 4.44 21.61
CA SER A 65 6.73 5.83 22.02
C SER A 65 8.09 6.51 22.16
N ASN A 66 8.46 7.28 21.13
CA ASN A 66 9.40 8.41 21.05
C ASN A 66 10.88 8.24 21.44
N GLY A 67 11.76 8.69 20.52
CA GLY A 67 13.20 8.82 20.77
C GLY A 67 14.00 9.59 19.71
N ALA A 68 13.40 10.54 18.99
CA ALA A 68 14.16 11.57 18.26
C ALA A 68 13.37 12.89 18.34
N GLN A 69 13.92 13.88 19.04
CA GLN A 69 13.35 15.22 19.10
C GLN A 69 13.44 15.87 17.71
N LEU A 70 12.39 15.74 16.92
CA LEU A 70 12.08 16.68 15.86
C LEU A 70 11.36 17.87 16.50
N GLN A 71 11.85 19.06 16.16
CA GLN A 71 11.30 20.36 16.52
C GLN A 71 9.78 20.37 16.37
N THR A 72 9.08 20.75 17.43
CA THR A 72 7.62 20.82 17.48
C THR A 72 7.13 22.01 16.68
N ASP A 73 6.90 21.82 15.38
CA ASP A 73 5.79 22.52 14.74
C ASP A 73 4.50 22.05 15.42
N PRO A 74 3.48 22.93 15.58
CA PRO A 74 2.24 22.55 16.24
C PRO A 74 1.61 21.40 15.45
N ALA A 75 1.73 20.20 16.03
CA ALA A 75 1.25 18.96 15.46
C ALA A 75 -0.19 19.15 15.01
N ALA A 76 -0.44 19.05 13.70
CA ALA A 76 -1.77 18.72 13.23
C ALA A 76 -2.12 17.41 13.95
N SER A 77 -3.09 17.48 14.89
CA SER A 77 -3.53 16.31 15.62
C SER A 77 -3.95 15.27 14.60
N ALA A 78 -3.37 14.07 14.68
CA ALA A 78 -3.83 12.91 13.93
C ALA A 78 -5.36 12.88 13.98
N SER A 79 -5.98 12.98 12.82
CA SER A 79 -7.42 12.93 12.67
C SER A 79 -7.70 11.89 11.61
N TYR A 80 -8.55 10.94 11.97
CA TYR A 80 -9.09 9.88 11.14
C TYR A 80 -10.49 9.56 11.69
N PRO A 81 -11.41 9.06 10.84
CA PRO A 81 -12.76 8.66 11.29
C PRO A 81 -12.70 7.59 12.38
N SER A 82 -13.76 7.51 13.20
CA SER A 82 -13.88 6.50 14.25
C SER A 82 -13.70 5.07 13.73
N ASP A 83 -13.02 4.25 14.53
CA ASP A 83 -12.81 2.84 14.21
C ASP A 83 -14.03 1.97 14.53
N PRO A 84 -14.26 0.89 13.76
CA PRO A 84 -15.18 -0.16 14.14
C PRO A 84 -14.82 -0.77 15.50
N SER A 85 -15.83 -1.22 16.25
CA SER A 85 -15.59 -1.85 17.56
C SER A 85 -14.99 -3.26 17.47
N ALA A 86 -15.00 -3.89 16.29
CA ALA A 86 -14.55 -5.24 16.02
C ALA A 86 -14.07 -5.37 14.56
N ASP A 87 -13.25 -6.38 14.28
CA ASP A 87 -12.91 -6.77 12.92
C ASP A 87 -14.16 -7.20 12.14
N ILE A 88 -14.15 -6.94 10.84
CA ILE A 88 -15.17 -7.35 9.88
C ILE A 88 -14.47 -8.21 8.82
N PRO A 89 -14.44 -9.54 8.99
CA PRO A 89 -13.66 -10.43 8.13
C PRO A 89 -14.28 -10.58 6.74
N TRP A 90 -13.45 -10.68 5.71
CA TRP A 90 -13.88 -10.94 4.33
C TRP A 90 -14.62 -12.28 4.24
N GLN A 91 -15.88 -12.27 3.80
CA GLN A 91 -16.71 -13.48 3.66
C GLN A 91 -16.92 -13.94 2.21
N GLN A 92 -16.57 -13.11 1.24
CA GLN A 92 -16.87 -13.38 -0.17
C GLN A 92 -15.82 -14.31 -0.80
N PRO A 93 -16.12 -14.97 -1.92
CA PRO A 93 -15.10 -15.63 -2.73
C PRO A 93 -14.08 -14.64 -3.30
N PHE A 94 -13.02 -15.15 -3.93
CA PHE A 94 -11.99 -14.36 -4.59
C PHE A 94 -12.08 -14.46 -6.12
N SER A 95 -13.28 -14.31 -6.71
CA SER A 95 -13.51 -14.61 -8.14
C SER A 95 -13.56 -13.38 -9.07
N GLY A 96 -13.87 -12.19 -8.56
CA GLY A 96 -13.89 -10.98 -9.38
C GLY A 96 -14.62 -9.79 -8.75
N VAL A 97 -14.96 -8.81 -9.58
CA VAL A 97 -15.57 -7.53 -9.19
C VAL A 97 -16.83 -7.68 -8.36
N GLY A 98 -17.69 -8.67 -8.68
CA GLY A 98 -18.92 -8.91 -7.92
C GLY A 98 -18.64 -9.24 -6.46
N ASP A 99 -17.63 -10.08 -6.21
CA ASP A 99 -17.24 -10.47 -4.85
C ASP A 99 -16.56 -9.31 -4.12
N ILE A 100 -15.70 -8.56 -4.81
CA ILE A 100 -15.06 -7.37 -4.23
C ILE A 100 -16.13 -6.37 -3.78
N GLN A 101 -17.08 -6.06 -4.66
CA GLN A 101 -18.15 -5.13 -4.34
C GLN A 101 -19.00 -5.62 -3.16
N ALA A 102 -19.37 -6.89 -3.16
CA ALA A 102 -20.14 -7.47 -2.06
C ALA A 102 -19.36 -7.37 -0.74
N ALA A 103 -18.07 -7.73 -0.71
CA ALA A 103 -17.25 -7.73 0.49
C ALA A 103 -17.17 -6.33 1.11
N PHE A 104 -16.81 -5.33 0.31
CA PHE A 104 -16.70 -3.95 0.77
C PHE A 104 -18.05 -3.38 1.21
N ASN A 105 -19.14 -3.68 0.50
CA ASN A 105 -20.47 -3.19 0.86
C ASN A 105 -21.03 -3.84 2.13
N ASP A 106 -20.81 -5.13 2.33
CA ASP A 106 -21.14 -5.84 3.57
C ASP A 106 -20.36 -5.23 4.75
N ALA A 107 -19.07 -4.92 4.54
CA ALA A 107 -18.23 -4.31 5.57
C ALA A 107 -18.68 -2.88 5.93
N ARG A 108 -19.01 -2.05 4.94
CA ARG A 108 -19.59 -0.71 5.17
C ARG A 108 -20.90 -0.78 5.94
N ALA A 109 -21.78 -1.73 5.61
CA ALA A 109 -23.06 -1.91 6.29
C ALA A 109 -22.86 -2.32 7.76
N ALA A 110 -21.95 -3.26 8.02
CA ALA A 110 -21.59 -3.66 9.38
C ALA A 110 -20.94 -2.51 10.17
N GLU A 111 -19.98 -1.78 9.58
CA GLU A 111 -19.33 -0.62 10.19
C GLU A 111 -20.36 0.46 10.55
N ASN A 112 -21.29 0.80 9.65
CA ASN A 112 -22.37 1.77 9.91
C ASN A 112 -23.14 1.40 11.19
N GLY A 113 -23.43 0.11 11.40
CA GLY A 113 -24.08 -0.39 12.60
C GLY A 113 -23.23 -0.28 13.87
N MET A 114 -21.90 -0.35 13.76
CA MET A 114 -20.98 -0.28 14.91
C MET A 114 -20.67 1.15 15.35
N ILE A 115 -20.48 2.07 14.40
CA ILE A 115 -20.03 3.45 14.70
C ILE A 115 -21.12 4.51 14.49
N GLY A 116 -22.32 4.11 14.07
CA GLY A 116 -23.42 5.04 13.79
C GLY A 116 -23.15 5.95 12.59
N ALA A 117 -22.30 5.52 11.65
CA ALA A 117 -22.01 6.23 10.42
C ALA A 117 -23.03 5.91 9.32
N VAL A 118 -22.99 6.67 8.23
CA VAL A 118 -23.78 6.44 7.02
C VAL A 118 -22.87 6.44 5.80
N ILE A 119 -22.09 5.38 5.65
CA ILE A 119 -21.23 5.13 4.50
C ILE A 119 -22.06 4.42 3.43
N GLN A 120 -22.17 5.04 2.25
CA GLN A 120 -22.96 4.49 1.14
C GLN A 120 -22.27 3.26 0.53
N PRO A 121 -23.04 2.31 -0.04
CA PRO A 121 -22.45 1.23 -0.84
C PRO A 121 -21.65 1.78 -2.03
N MET A 122 -20.51 1.18 -2.32
CA MET A 122 -19.76 1.44 -3.55
C MET A 122 -20.32 0.62 -4.71
N THR A 123 -20.13 1.14 -5.92
CA THR A 123 -20.33 0.40 -7.17
C THR A 123 -19.01 0.33 -7.91
N LEU A 124 -18.50 -0.89 -8.12
CA LEU A 124 -17.24 -1.08 -8.84
C LEU A 124 -17.42 -0.88 -10.36
N PRO A 125 -16.33 -0.56 -11.08
CA PRO A 125 -16.30 -0.61 -12.54
C PRO A 125 -16.63 -2.00 -13.08
N SER A 126 -16.92 -2.12 -14.39
CA SER A 126 -17.12 -3.44 -15.01
C SER A 126 -15.87 -4.33 -14.84
N GLN A 127 -16.04 -5.65 -14.84
CA GLN A 127 -14.91 -6.60 -14.76
C GLN A 127 -13.83 -6.33 -15.80
N SER A 128 -14.22 -5.95 -17.03
CA SER A 128 -13.27 -5.61 -18.09
C SER A 128 -12.43 -4.36 -17.77
N LEU A 129 -13.05 -3.34 -17.20
CA LEU A 129 -12.36 -2.11 -16.81
C LEU A 129 -11.47 -2.36 -15.58
N TRP A 130 -11.96 -3.12 -14.61
CA TRP A 130 -11.18 -3.53 -13.45
C TRP A 130 -9.93 -4.32 -13.81
N ASN A 131 -10.07 -5.29 -14.72
CA ASN A 131 -8.96 -6.11 -15.21
C ASN A 131 -7.94 -5.30 -16.01
N ALA A 132 -8.36 -4.19 -16.61
CA ALA A 132 -7.47 -3.30 -17.37
C ALA A 132 -6.64 -2.38 -16.47
N MET A 133 -7.05 -2.17 -15.21
CA MET A 133 -6.29 -1.40 -14.23
C MET A 133 -5.05 -2.18 -13.76
N ASP A 134 -3.95 -1.46 -13.52
CA ASP A 134 -2.81 -2.02 -12.79
C ASP A 134 -3.08 -2.11 -11.27
N ASP A 135 -2.13 -2.71 -10.53
CA ASP A 135 -2.27 -2.92 -9.09
C ASP A 135 -2.38 -1.59 -8.31
N GLY A 136 -1.66 -0.55 -8.75
CA GLY A 136 -1.70 0.78 -8.14
C GLY A 136 -3.05 1.47 -8.36
N GLU A 137 -3.57 1.38 -9.59
CA GLU A 137 -4.88 1.92 -9.96
C GLU A 137 -6.02 1.25 -9.19
N ARG A 138 -5.99 -0.08 -9.04
CA ARG A 138 -7.00 -0.82 -8.25
C ARG A 138 -6.96 -0.43 -6.77
N ALA A 139 -5.77 -0.37 -6.18
CA ALA A 139 -5.59 0.04 -4.79
C ALA A 139 -6.08 1.49 -4.57
N LEU A 140 -5.63 2.42 -5.41
CA LEU A 140 -6.03 3.82 -5.36
C LEU A 140 -7.56 3.95 -5.46
N TRP A 141 -8.19 3.22 -6.39
CA TRP A 141 -9.63 3.27 -6.57
C TRP A 141 -10.37 2.87 -5.29
N LEU A 142 -10.02 1.71 -4.70
CA LEU A 142 -10.67 1.22 -3.47
C LEU A 142 -10.47 2.18 -2.31
N ILE A 143 -9.22 2.61 -2.08
CA ILE A 143 -8.89 3.54 -0.99
C ILE A 143 -9.65 4.85 -1.17
N ASN A 144 -9.73 5.39 -2.38
CA ASN A 144 -10.46 6.62 -2.64
C ASN A 144 -11.97 6.48 -2.46
N GLN A 145 -12.55 5.31 -2.77
CA GLN A 145 -13.94 5.04 -2.42
C GLN A 145 -14.14 5.04 -0.90
N GLU A 146 -13.21 4.47 -0.13
CA GLU A 146 -13.29 4.44 1.33
C GLU A 146 -13.14 5.82 1.96
N ARG A 147 -12.22 6.63 1.44
CA ARG A 147 -12.02 8.02 1.83
C ARG A 147 -13.25 8.87 1.51
N SER A 148 -13.70 8.85 0.27
CA SER A 148 -14.87 9.62 -0.18
C SER A 148 -16.14 9.20 0.56
N GLY A 149 -16.32 7.91 0.82
CA GLY A 149 -17.45 7.38 1.60
C GLY A 149 -17.52 7.90 3.04
N ARG A 150 -16.42 8.44 3.57
CA ARG A 150 -16.30 9.07 4.89
C ARG A 150 -16.14 10.58 4.83
N GLY A 151 -16.37 11.18 3.65
CA GLY A 151 -16.27 12.63 3.45
C GLY A 151 -14.83 13.16 3.44
N LEU A 152 -13.83 12.29 3.25
CA LEU A 152 -12.43 12.68 3.11
C LEU A 152 -12.11 12.94 1.64
N ALA A 153 -11.18 13.87 1.39
CA ALA A 153 -10.66 14.10 0.04
C ALA A 153 -9.97 12.83 -0.48
N PRO A 154 -10.25 12.39 -1.71
CA PRO A 154 -9.55 11.25 -2.29
C PRO A 154 -8.06 11.57 -2.49
N PHE A 155 -7.23 10.53 -2.46
CA PHE A 155 -5.84 10.65 -2.92
C PHE A 155 -5.79 11.10 -4.37
N HIS A 156 -4.87 12.00 -4.72
CA HIS A 156 -4.76 12.51 -6.09
C HIS A 156 -4.45 11.40 -7.08
N GLY A 157 -3.44 10.57 -6.77
CA GLY A 157 -2.93 9.59 -7.72
C GLY A 157 -1.89 8.65 -7.14
N VAL A 158 -1.41 7.78 -8.03
CA VAL A 158 -0.23 6.95 -7.81
C VAL A 158 1.00 7.72 -8.31
N GLU A 159 2.03 7.87 -7.47
CA GLU A 159 3.28 8.55 -7.82
C GLU A 159 4.39 7.52 -8.09
N SER A 160 5.09 7.69 -9.21
CA SER A 160 6.00 6.68 -9.75
C SER A 160 7.27 6.49 -8.91
N ASN A 161 7.81 7.54 -8.29
CA ASN A 161 8.96 7.43 -7.40
C ASN A 161 8.60 6.69 -6.11
N VAL A 162 7.44 6.97 -5.50
CA VAL A 162 6.92 6.20 -4.37
C VAL A 162 6.71 4.74 -4.77
N THR A 163 6.04 4.50 -5.89
CA THR A 163 5.80 3.15 -6.40
C THR A 163 7.10 2.39 -6.61
N ALA A 164 8.15 3.04 -7.13
CA ALA A 164 9.46 2.42 -7.27
C ALA A 164 10.08 2.02 -5.92
N VAL A 165 10.01 2.88 -4.90
CA VAL A 165 10.48 2.57 -3.54
C VAL A 165 9.68 1.42 -2.93
N ALA A 166 8.35 1.47 -3.05
CA ALA A 166 7.44 0.46 -2.54
C ALA A 166 7.65 -0.91 -3.22
N GLN A 167 7.83 -0.93 -4.54
CA GLN A 167 8.09 -2.12 -5.33
C GLN A 167 9.43 -2.76 -4.94
N ALA A 168 10.50 -1.96 -4.86
CA ALA A 168 11.81 -2.44 -4.43
C ALA A 168 11.76 -3.04 -3.02
N TRP A 169 10.96 -2.46 -2.12
CA TRP A 169 10.79 -2.99 -0.77
C TRP A 169 10.01 -4.31 -0.74
N ALA A 170 8.91 -4.42 -1.48
CA ALA A 170 8.14 -5.66 -1.59
C ALA A 170 9.00 -6.81 -2.14
N GLU A 171 9.81 -6.53 -3.16
CA GLU A 171 10.77 -7.49 -3.75
C GLU A 171 11.85 -7.89 -2.76
N TRP A 172 12.41 -6.93 -2.02
CA TRP A 172 13.42 -7.18 -1.01
C TRP A 172 12.88 -8.09 0.10
N LEU A 173 11.71 -7.77 0.65
CA LEU A 173 11.06 -8.57 1.70
C LEU A 173 10.82 -10.02 1.23
N LEU A 174 10.36 -10.18 -0.01
CA LEU A 174 10.13 -11.49 -0.60
C LEU A 174 11.45 -12.27 -0.76
N ALA A 175 12.49 -11.63 -1.30
CA ALA A 175 13.79 -12.25 -1.55
C ALA A 175 14.51 -12.67 -0.26
N HIS A 176 14.23 -11.99 0.85
CA HIS A 176 14.88 -12.23 2.14
C HIS A 176 14.02 -13.02 3.12
N ASN A 177 12.85 -13.52 2.71
CA ASN A 177 11.91 -14.22 3.60
C ASN A 177 11.62 -13.40 4.88
N ALA A 178 11.40 -12.09 4.69
CA ALA A 178 11.20 -11.13 5.77
C ALA A 178 9.83 -10.46 5.66
N PHE A 179 9.29 -10.05 6.80
CA PHE A 179 8.06 -9.26 6.87
C PHE A 179 8.07 -8.38 8.11
N ASP A 180 8.66 -7.20 7.98
CA ASP A 180 8.75 -6.17 9.01
C ASP A 180 9.01 -4.82 8.34
N HIS A 181 8.55 -3.71 8.91
CA HIS A 181 8.77 -2.36 8.35
C HIS A 181 10.25 -1.94 8.30
N ASN A 182 11.07 -2.55 9.15
CA ASN A 182 12.47 -2.24 9.39
C ASN A 182 13.37 -3.48 9.22
N ALA A 183 12.94 -4.46 8.43
CA ALA A 183 13.64 -5.74 8.28
C ALA A 183 15.11 -5.63 7.83
N ASP A 184 15.47 -4.56 7.12
CA ASP A 184 16.83 -4.26 6.64
C ASP A 184 17.59 -3.27 7.56
N GLY A 185 16.97 -2.86 8.67
CA GLY A 185 17.45 -1.80 9.56
C GLY A 185 17.07 -0.38 9.12
N SER A 186 16.48 -0.20 7.92
CA SER A 186 16.00 1.11 7.43
C SER A 186 14.54 1.31 7.83
N SER A 187 14.15 2.53 8.19
CA SER A 187 12.72 2.87 8.33
C SER A 187 12.10 3.18 6.97
N PRO A 188 10.75 3.10 6.84
CA PRO A 188 10.10 3.52 5.61
C PRO A 188 10.43 4.97 5.23
N TYR A 189 10.56 5.86 6.22
CA TYR A 189 10.99 7.25 6.02
C TYR A 189 12.39 7.34 5.42
N LEU A 190 13.35 6.56 5.93
CA LEU A 190 14.71 6.53 5.38
C LEU A 190 14.74 5.97 3.96
N ARG A 191 13.91 4.96 3.64
CA ARG A 191 13.76 4.45 2.27
C ARG A 191 13.19 5.50 1.31
N MET A 192 12.21 6.28 1.78
CA MET A 192 11.66 7.41 1.02
C MET A 192 12.69 8.52 0.82
N ASP A 193 13.45 8.88 1.86
CA ASP A 193 14.48 9.93 1.81
C ASP A 193 15.70 9.55 0.95
N ALA A 194 15.95 8.25 0.76
CA ALA A 194 17.00 7.77 -0.13
C ALA A 194 16.70 8.09 -1.61
N ASN A 195 15.44 8.33 -1.97
CA ASN A 195 15.08 8.84 -3.28
C ASN A 195 15.13 10.39 -3.28
N PRO A 196 16.04 11.03 -4.05
CA PRO A 196 16.24 12.48 -3.99
C PRO A 196 15.04 13.28 -4.47
N VAL A 197 14.21 12.71 -5.35
CA VAL A 197 12.99 13.35 -5.83
C VAL A 197 11.96 13.45 -4.71
N ILE A 198 11.79 12.35 -3.98
CA ILE A 198 10.88 12.23 -2.85
C ILE A 198 11.35 13.15 -1.71
N ALA A 199 12.62 13.06 -1.33
CA ALA A 199 13.21 13.82 -0.23
C ALA A 199 13.07 15.34 -0.40
N ALA A 200 13.10 15.83 -1.64
CA ALA A 200 12.98 17.24 -1.95
C ALA A 200 11.54 17.79 -1.82
N CYS A 201 10.53 16.91 -1.79
CA CYS A 201 9.15 17.23 -2.16
C CYS A 201 8.09 16.65 -1.20
N ARG A 202 8.46 15.75 -0.28
CA ARG A 202 7.50 15.11 0.63
C ARG A 202 7.21 15.97 1.85
N ASP A 203 5.97 15.91 2.31
CA ASP A 203 5.59 16.46 3.61
C ASP A 203 6.04 15.53 4.74
N PRO A 204 6.32 16.08 5.93
CA PRO A 204 6.50 15.29 7.13
C PRO A 204 5.17 14.67 7.54
N LEU A 205 5.04 13.36 7.38
CA LEU A 205 3.84 12.60 7.75
C LEU A 205 4.17 11.63 8.88
N GLN A 206 3.19 11.35 9.74
CA GLN A 206 3.33 10.40 10.85
C GLN A 206 2.99 8.96 10.44
N VAL A 207 2.56 8.78 9.19
CA VAL A 207 2.24 7.50 8.56
C VAL A 207 2.98 7.41 7.22
N SER A 208 3.52 6.23 6.90
CA SER A 208 4.42 6.08 5.76
C SER A 208 4.42 4.70 5.09
N GLU A 209 3.81 3.69 5.68
CA GLU A 209 3.81 2.35 5.08
C GLU A 209 2.73 1.47 5.69
N ASN A 210 1.94 0.84 4.83
CA ASN A 210 1.20 -0.37 5.17
C ASN A 210 1.89 -1.56 4.48
N LEU A 211 2.00 -2.67 5.21
CA LEU A 211 2.47 -3.95 4.68
C LEU A 211 1.35 -4.97 4.76
N PHE A 212 1.26 -5.85 3.77
CA PHE A 212 0.36 -6.98 3.78
C PHE A 212 1.05 -8.22 3.24
N PHE A 213 0.85 -9.35 3.91
CA PHE A 213 1.32 -10.65 3.46
C PHE A 213 0.15 -11.61 3.36
N VAL A 214 0.06 -12.30 2.22
CA VAL A 214 -0.76 -13.50 2.07
C VAL A 214 0.08 -14.63 1.49
N GLY A 215 0.03 -15.77 2.17
CA GLY A 215 0.61 -17.02 1.73
C GLY A 215 -0.48 -18.07 1.56
N THR A 216 -0.42 -18.85 0.48
CA THR A 216 -1.30 -20.01 0.27
C THR A 216 -0.44 -21.25 0.09
N THR A 217 -0.85 -22.36 0.71
CA THR A 217 -0.25 -23.69 0.49
C THR A 217 -0.95 -24.45 -0.63
N TYR A 218 -2.06 -23.90 -1.15
CA TYR A 218 -2.81 -24.46 -2.28
C TYR A 218 -2.24 -23.98 -3.60
N SER A 219 -2.37 -24.80 -4.65
CA SER A 219 -1.91 -24.50 -6.01
C SER A 219 -2.63 -23.33 -6.68
N GLN A 220 -3.71 -22.82 -6.10
CA GLN A 220 -4.38 -21.60 -6.56
C GLN A 220 -3.95 -20.44 -5.65
N GLY A 221 -3.25 -19.47 -6.25
CA GLY A 221 -2.95 -18.17 -5.64
C GLY A 221 -4.23 -17.44 -5.21
N ASN A 222 -4.09 -16.46 -4.31
CA ASN A 222 -5.16 -15.48 -4.11
C ASN A 222 -5.29 -14.64 -5.40
N ALA A 223 -6.43 -14.73 -6.08
CA ALA A 223 -6.67 -14.03 -7.34
C ALA A 223 -6.88 -12.51 -7.17
N LEU A 224 -7.18 -12.04 -5.95
CA LEU A 224 -7.48 -10.64 -5.65
C LEU A 224 -6.61 -10.10 -4.50
N PRO A 225 -5.28 -10.11 -4.66
CA PRO A 225 -4.40 -9.81 -3.55
C PRO A 225 -4.39 -8.36 -3.13
N ILE A 226 -4.51 -7.45 -4.10
CA ILE A 226 -4.53 -6.01 -3.85
C ILE A 226 -5.80 -5.64 -3.10
N GLU A 227 -6.93 -6.15 -3.57
CA GLU A 227 -8.24 -5.90 -2.98
C GLU A 227 -8.34 -6.47 -1.57
N TYR A 228 -7.78 -7.66 -1.37
CA TYR A 228 -7.75 -8.29 -0.05
C TYR A 228 -6.84 -7.54 0.94
N ALA A 229 -5.72 -7.00 0.48
CA ALA A 229 -4.85 -6.17 1.32
C ALA A 229 -5.56 -4.89 1.76
N VAL A 230 -6.13 -4.13 0.82
CA VAL A 230 -6.88 -2.90 1.12
C VAL A 230 -8.03 -3.19 2.07
N TYR A 231 -8.76 -4.27 1.85
CA TYR A 231 -9.85 -4.67 2.75
C TYR A 231 -9.34 -4.97 4.16
N THR A 232 -8.28 -5.78 4.29
CA THR A 232 -7.74 -6.18 5.59
C THR A 232 -7.25 -4.96 6.37
N TRP A 233 -6.49 -4.08 5.73
CA TRP A 233 -6.05 -2.82 6.34
C TRP A 233 -7.22 -1.95 6.80
N MET A 234 -8.34 -1.97 6.07
CA MET A 234 -9.48 -1.13 6.36
C MET A 234 -10.43 -1.71 7.42
N TYR A 235 -10.63 -3.02 7.44
CA TYR A 235 -11.74 -3.67 8.13
C TYR A 235 -11.36 -4.82 9.08
N ASP A 236 -10.16 -5.38 8.96
CA ASP A 236 -9.68 -6.52 9.76
C ASP A 236 -8.30 -6.19 10.36
N ASP A 237 -8.27 -5.12 11.16
CA ASP A 237 -7.05 -4.46 11.64
C ASP A 237 -7.02 -4.19 13.15
N LYS A 238 -8.02 -4.65 13.91
CA LYS A 238 -8.14 -4.39 15.35
C LYS A 238 -6.95 -4.94 16.13
N LYS A 239 -6.40 -6.08 15.71
CA LYS A 239 -5.19 -6.67 16.32
C LYS A 239 -3.99 -5.71 16.29
N TYR A 240 -3.92 -4.84 15.28
CA TYR A 240 -2.86 -3.84 15.12
C TYR A 240 -3.29 -2.44 15.57
N GLY A 241 -4.39 -2.35 16.31
CA GLY A 241 -4.92 -1.09 16.83
C GLY A 241 -5.45 -0.15 15.75
N TRP A 242 -5.87 -0.68 14.60
CA TRP A 242 -6.36 0.09 13.45
C TRP A 242 -5.29 0.98 12.78
N GLY A 243 -4.00 0.75 13.04
CA GLY A 243 -2.92 1.58 12.50
C GLY A 243 -2.86 1.61 10.97
N HIS A 244 -3.16 0.48 10.29
CA HIS A 244 -3.19 0.45 8.83
C HIS A 244 -4.38 1.23 8.29
N ARG A 245 -5.54 1.09 8.94
CA ARG A 245 -6.75 1.87 8.63
C ARG A 245 -6.50 3.37 8.79
N HIS A 246 -5.84 3.77 9.88
CA HIS A 246 -5.51 5.17 10.15
C HIS A 246 -4.60 5.74 9.07
N ALA A 247 -3.66 4.97 8.53
CA ALA A 247 -2.84 5.41 7.40
C ALA A 247 -3.67 5.68 6.14
N LEU A 248 -4.65 4.82 5.82
CA LEU A 248 -5.53 5.02 4.66
C LEU A 248 -6.48 6.23 4.81
N LEU A 249 -6.92 6.51 6.04
CA LEU A 249 -7.88 7.56 6.37
C LEU A 249 -7.26 8.80 7.02
N TRP A 250 -5.95 8.95 6.94
CA TRP A 250 -5.22 10.08 7.51
C TRP A 250 -5.72 11.40 6.88
N THR A 251 -6.06 12.38 7.73
CA THR A 251 -6.63 13.68 7.29
C THR A 251 -5.77 14.93 7.50
N PRO A 252 -4.59 14.93 8.16
CA PRO A 252 -3.70 16.09 8.08
C PRO A 252 -2.74 15.93 6.89
N LEU A 253 -3.31 15.77 5.70
CA LEU A 253 -2.57 15.87 4.45
C LEU A 253 -2.70 17.30 3.91
N ASN A 254 -1.66 17.78 3.26
CA ASN A 254 -1.74 19.09 2.63
C ASN A 254 -2.33 18.95 1.23
N GLU A 255 -3.30 19.81 0.94
CA GLU A 255 -3.90 20.00 -0.38
C GLU A 255 -2.96 20.83 -1.27
N ASN A 256 -1.79 20.27 -1.59
CA ASN A 256 -0.75 20.90 -2.44
C ASN A 256 -0.49 20.11 -3.73
N SER A 257 -1.29 19.09 -4.02
CA SER A 257 -1.12 18.21 -5.17
C SER A 257 -1.55 18.83 -6.52
N GLY A 258 -2.20 20.00 -6.47
CA GLY A 258 -2.66 20.78 -7.63
C GLY A 258 -4.18 20.97 -7.66
N PRO A 259 -4.99 19.89 -7.81
CA PRO A 259 -6.44 19.94 -7.66
C PRO A 259 -6.85 20.32 -6.23
N GLY A 260 -7.86 21.17 -6.09
CA GLY A 260 -8.35 21.61 -4.77
C GLY A 260 -9.30 20.62 -4.07
N ASP A 261 -9.57 19.47 -4.69
CA ASP A 261 -10.45 18.40 -4.21
C ASP A 261 -9.71 17.08 -4.01
N ARG A 262 -8.36 17.08 -4.01
CA ARG A 262 -7.54 15.87 -3.87
C ARG A 262 -6.21 16.14 -3.15
N GLU A 263 -5.94 15.35 -2.12
CA GLU A 263 -4.73 15.47 -1.32
C GLU A 263 -3.80 14.28 -1.49
N GLY A 264 -2.50 14.50 -1.35
CA GLY A 264 -1.51 13.41 -1.28
C GLY A 264 -1.42 12.50 -2.52
N LEU A 265 -0.33 11.75 -2.56
CA LEU A 265 -0.06 10.72 -3.55
C LEU A 265 0.37 9.46 -2.82
N ILE A 266 0.03 8.30 -3.38
CA ILE A 266 0.43 7.00 -2.84
C ILE A 266 1.32 6.26 -3.83
N GLY A 267 1.96 5.20 -3.38
CA GLY A 267 2.66 4.25 -4.25
C GLY A 267 2.47 2.84 -3.73
N ILE A 268 2.37 1.90 -4.66
CA ILE A 268 2.02 0.51 -4.39
C ILE A 268 3.09 -0.39 -4.99
N GLY A 269 3.71 -1.20 -4.15
CA GLY A 269 4.62 -2.25 -4.54
C GLY A 269 4.00 -3.61 -4.29
N HIS A 270 4.16 -4.53 -5.23
CA HIS A 270 3.64 -5.89 -5.13
C HIS A 270 4.67 -6.90 -5.62
N ALA A 271 5.00 -7.85 -4.74
CA ALA A 271 5.89 -8.95 -5.05
C ALA A 271 5.20 -10.32 -4.80
N ARG A 272 5.39 -11.23 -5.75
CA ARG A 272 4.88 -12.61 -5.69
C ARG A 272 6.02 -13.60 -5.95
N GLY A 273 6.04 -14.68 -5.19
CA GLY A 273 7.05 -15.72 -5.31
C GLY A 273 7.00 -16.69 -4.14
N GLY A 274 7.95 -17.63 -4.13
CA GLY A 274 8.11 -18.58 -3.04
C GLY A 274 8.60 -17.83 -1.80
N TYR A 275 8.04 -18.17 -0.65
CA TYR A 275 8.28 -17.42 0.58
C TYR A 275 8.27 -18.37 1.78
N VAL A 276 9.29 -18.28 2.63
CA VAL A 276 9.29 -18.92 3.95
C VAL A 276 8.87 -17.87 4.95
N ASN A 277 7.78 -18.10 5.67
CA ASN A 277 7.35 -17.15 6.68
C ASN A 277 8.30 -17.19 7.89
N PRO A 278 8.91 -16.06 8.26
CA PRO A 278 9.89 -16.02 9.34
C PRO A 278 9.27 -16.26 10.73
N PHE A 279 7.94 -16.13 10.86
CA PHE A 279 7.25 -16.28 12.15
C PHE A 279 6.91 -17.74 12.49
N ASP A 280 6.62 -18.57 11.48
CA ASP A 280 6.18 -19.96 11.68
C ASP A 280 7.03 -21.00 10.93
N GLY A 281 7.96 -20.57 10.06
CA GLY A 281 8.81 -21.42 9.25
C GLY A 281 8.11 -22.10 8.07
N ASN A 282 6.84 -21.80 7.82
CA ASN A 282 6.09 -22.43 6.74
C ASN A 282 6.55 -21.91 5.37
N PHE A 283 6.78 -22.83 4.43
CA PHE A 283 7.07 -22.49 3.05
C PHE A 283 5.78 -22.40 2.22
N TYR A 284 5.61 -21.28 1.54
CA TYR A 284 4.56 -21.02 0.58
C TYR A 284 5.17 -21.06 -0.82
N PRO A 285 4.77 -22.04 -1.67
CA PRO A 285 5.34 -22.20 -3.00
C PRO A 285 4.91 -21.07 -3.95
N ILE A 286 5.65 -20.91 -5.05
CA ILE A 286 5.20 -20.11 -6.20
C ILE A 286 3.97 -20.81 -6.79
N THR A 287 2.85 -20.10 -6.89
CA THR A 287 1.66 -20.54 -7.62
C THR A 287 1.35 -19.60 -8.77
#